data_AF-A0A173WHI9-F1
#
_entry.id   AF-A0A173WHI9-F1
#
_cell.length_a   1.000
_cell.length_b   1.000
_cell.length_c   1.000
_cell.angle_alpha   90.00
_cell.angle_beta   90.00
_cell.angle_gamma   90.00
#
_symmetry.space_group_name_H-M   'P 1'
#
loop_
_entity.id
_entity.type
_entity.pdbx_description
1 polymer ?
#
loop_
_entity_poly.entity_id
_entity_poly.type
_entity_poly.pdbx_seq_one_letter_code
_entity_poly.pdbx_strand_id
1 'polypeptide(L)'
;MKNNYFNCFLFTNNRGCDLIKKKTGIIKPEGEIVKERLFITPEYTTAKEIKKIRKELHLTQKEFAEFINCSKPTVERWERSEDVIRGPIVPFLKMLQKYPEYEQEVKVPEKVWPLRIWYMYDQDVCTLIDVNERERKVKIKNYTDKIMFRAFGVMEEPDYNQYIEFLESRCFPESRDKMKLILKDLGLPFYDPIMIIEKTEGRMAEDDFWIRIER
;
A
#
# COMPACT_ATOMS: atom_id res chain seq x y z
N MET A 1 -7.92 27.55 28.34
CA MET A 1 -9.20 27.88 27.67
C MET A 1 -8.95 27.94 26.17
N LYS A 2 -9.76 27.21 25.38
CA LYS A 2 -10.08 27.36 23.94
C LYS A 2 -8.88 27.29 22.95
N ASN A 3 -8.64 26.13 22.32
CA ASN A 3 -9.16 25.72 21.00
C ASN A 3 -9.27 26.88 20.00
N ASN A 4 -8.57 26.82 18.86
CA ASN A 4 -9.22 26.51 17.58
C ASN A 4 -8.35 26.66 16.29
N TYR A 5 -8.68 25.80 15.32
CA TYR A 5 -8.56 25.91 13.85
C TYR A 5 -7.18 25.90 13.19
N PHE A 6 -6.76 24.70 12.74
CA PHE A 6 -6.07 24.55 11.46
C PHE A 6 -7.14 24.26 10.38
N ASN A 7 -7.56 25.32 9.69
CA ASN A 7 -8.26 25.25 8.41
C ASN A 7 -7.21 25.10 7.32
N CYS A 8 -7.11 23.93 6.68
CA CYS A 8 -6.42 23.84 5.40
C CYS A 8 -7.48 23.83 4.29
N PHE A 9 -7.50 24.94 3.56
CA PHE A 9 -8.16 25.15 2.30
C PHE A 9 -7.91 24.00 1.33
N LEU A 10 -8.97 23.41 0.77
CA LEU A 10 -8.94 22.96 -0.61
C LEU A 10 -10.20 23.43 -1.33
N PHE A 11 -9.93 23.96 -2.51
CA PHE A 11 -10.77 24.80 -3.32
C PHE A 11 -12.06 24.13 -3.76
N THR A 12 -13.08 24.97 -3.77
CA THR A 12 -14.32 24.83 -4.53
C THR A 12 -14.03 24.53 -6.00
N ASN A 13 -14.64 23.46 -6.54
CA ASN A 13 -15.10 23.50 -7.91
C ASN A 13 -16.51 22.89 -7.99
N ASN A 14 -17.49 23.76 -7.79
CA ASN A 14 -18.88 23.53 -8.14
C ASN A 14 -19.00 23.56 -9.67
N ARG A 15 -19.43 22.46 -10.28
CA ARG A 15 -20.21 22.47 -11.54
C ARG A 15 -20.81 21.08 -11.79
N GLY A 16 -22.13 21.02 -11.79
CA GLY A 16 -22.88 19.97 -12.49
C GLY A 16 -23.60 18.96 -11.60
N CYS A 17 -24.71 19.37 -10.99
CA CYS A 17 -26.03 18.74 -11.16
C CYS A 17 -27.01 19.31 -10.12
N ASP A 18 -27.46 20.54 -10.37
CA ASP A 18 -28.83 20.91 -10.03
C ASP A 18 -29.73 20.04 -10.89
N LEU A 19 -30.39 19.03 -10.32
CA LEU A 19 -31.64 18.48 -10.85
C LEU A 19 -32.35 17.68 -9.74
N ILE A 20 -33.55 18.18 -9.42
CA ILE A 20 -34.68 17.50 -8.74
C ILE A 20 -34.66 17.55 -7.19
N LYS A 21 -35.16 18.70 -6.68
CA LYS A 21 -35.98 18.71 -5.46
C LYS A 21 -37.29 17.97 -5.74
N LYS A 22 -37.52 16.82 -5.10
CA LYS A 22 -38.87 16.38 -4.71
C LYS A 22 -38.78 15.67 -3.36
N LYS A 23 -39.18 16.39 -2.31
CA LYS A 23 -39.48 15.85 -0.99
C LYS A 23 -40.62 14.85 -1.13
N THR A 24 -40.35 13.57 -0.98
CA THR A 24 -41.37 12.56 -0.65
C THR A 24 -40.87 11.75 0.54
N GLY A 25 -40.89 12.38 1.71
CA GLY A 25 -40.72 11.67 2.97
C GLY A 25 -41.91 10.74 3.15
N ILE A 26 -41.65 9.43 3.17
CA ILE A 26 -42.61 8.44 3.64
C ILE A 26 -42.64 8.56 5.17
N ILE A 27 -43.65 9.26 5.68
CA ILE A 27 -43.87 9.42 7.13
C ILE A 27 -44.45 8.10 7.65
N LYS A 28 -43.68 7.37 8.46
CA LYS A 28 -44.23 6.34 9.36
C LYS A 28 -44.78 7.02 10.63
N PRO A 29 -45.76 6.43 11.32
CA PRO A 29 -46.48 7.09 12.39
C PRO A 29 -45.73 7.04 13.72
N GLU A 30 -44.43 7.36 13.78
CA GLU A 30 -43.70 7.69 15.01
C GLU A 30 -42.57 8.66 14.61
N GLY A 31 -42.45 9.78 15.33
CA GLY A 31 -41.73 11.01 14.97
C GLY A 31 -40.22 10.98 14.68
N GLU A 32 -39.67 9.90 14.13
CA GLU A 32 -38.29 9.88 13.64
C GLU A 32 -38.18 10.47 12.22
N ILE A 33 -37.52 11.63 12.11
CA ILE A 33 -37.02 12.12 10.83
C ILE A 33 -35.88 11.17 10.42
N VAL A 34 -36.21 10.12 9.67
CA VAL A 34 -35.20 9.26 9.05
C VAL A 34 -34.46 10.11 8.02
N LYS A 35 -33.25 10.54 8.38
CA LYS A 35 -32.36 11.26 7.47
C LYS A 35 -32.15 10.39 6.23
N GLU A 36 -32.50 10.90 5.07
CA GLU A 36 -32.32 10.19 3.80
C GLU A 36 -30.83 9.81 3.66
N ARG A 37 -30.54 8.51 3.65
CA ARG A 37 -29.18 7.99 3.61
C ARG A 37 -28.78 7.71 2.18
N LEU A 38 -27.70 8.34 1.72
CA LEU A 38 -27.09 8.04 0.42
C LEU A 38 -26.36 6.68 0.41
N PHE A 39 -25.84 6.25 1.56
CA PHE A 39 -25.09 4.99 1.71
C PHE A 39 -25.67 4.13 2.83
N ILE A 40 -25.61 2.80 2.66
CA ILE A 40 -26.13 1.82 3.62
C ILE A 40 -25.15 1.48 4.75
N THR A 41 -23.94 2.04 4.73
CA THR A 41 -22.89 1.74 5.71
C THR A 41 -23.38 2.06 7.13
N PRO A 42 -23.17 1.17 8.11
CA PRO A 42 -23.50 1.46 9.50
C PRO A 42 -22.78 2.72 9.99
N GLU A 43 -23.38 3.44 10.94
CA GLU A 43 -22.76 4.63 11.52
C GLU A 43 -21.71 4.32 12.60
N TYR A 44 -21.70 3.08 13.10
CA TYR A 44 -20.84 2.61 14.17
C TYR A 44 -20.60 1.10 14.08
N THR A 45 -19.61 0.63 14.83
CA THR A 45 -19.33 -0.79 15.13
C THR A 45 -19.15 -0.96 16.64
N THR A 46 -18.96 -2.20 17.10
CA THR A 46 -18.80 -2.54 18.51
C THR A 46 -17.47 -3.23 18.78
N ALA A 47 -17.01 -3.18 20.03
CA ALA A 47 -15.82 -3.91 20.49
C ALA A 47 -15.87 -5.40 20.13
N LYS A 48 -17.07 -6.01 20.24
CA LYS A 48 -17.32 -7.42 19.91
C LYS A 48 -17.08 -7.71 18.43
N GLU A 49 -17.52 -6.82 17.55
CA GLU A 49 -17.37 -6.99 16.10
C GLU A 49 -15.91 -6.84 15.65
N ILE A 50 -15.19 -5.82 16.15
CA ILE A 50 -13.76 -5.63 15.91
C ILE A 50 -12.97 -6.88 16.33
N LYS A 51 -13.23 -7.36 17.55
CA LYS A 51 -12.56 -8.55 18.10
C LYS A 51 -12.90 -9.82 17.33
N LYS A 52 -14.13 -9.93 16.82
CA LYS A 52 -14.56 -11.06 15.98
C LYS A 52 -13.77 -11.07 14.67
N ILE A 53 -13.77 -9.97 13.92
CA ILE A 53 -13.08 -9.87 12.62
C ILE A 53 -11.58 -10.15 12.77
N ARG A 54 -10.93 -9.55 13.77
CA ARG A 54 -9.51 -9.78 14.02
C ARG A 54 -9.20 -11.28 14.27
N LYS A 55 -10.05 -11.96 15.02
CA LYS A 55 -9.88 -13.40 15.30
C LYS A 55 -10.16 -14.27 14.08
N GLU A 56 -11.13 -13.90 13.24
CA GLU A 56 -11.41 -14.56 11.96
C GLU A 56 -10.23 -14.43 10.98
N LEU A 57 -9.51 -13.30 11.02
CA LEU A 57 -8.26 -13.09 10.28
C LEU A 57 -7.04 -13.74 10.96
N HIS A 58 -7.20 -14.38 12.12
CA HIS A 58 -6.12 -14.99 12.90
C HIS A 58 -4.98 -14.03 13.32
N LEU A 59 -5.28 -12.74 13.49
CA LEU A 59 -4.29 -11.73 13.85
C LEU A 59 -4.24 -11.43 15.35
N THR A 60 -3.04 -11.14 15.85
CA THR A 60 -2.83 -10.49 17.15
C THR A 60 -3.34 -9.04 17.11
N GLN A 61 -3.52 -8.42 18.28
CA GLN A 61 -3.90 -6.99 18.35
C GLN A 61 -2.84 -6.08 17.72
N LYS A 62 -1.56 -6.48 17.75
CA LYS A 62 -0.47 -5.71 17.16
C LYS A 62 -0.53 -5.78 15.63
N GLU A 63 -0.62 -6.99 15.07
CA GLU A 63 -0.69 -7.19 13.62
C GLU A 63 -1.95 -6.56 13.03
N PHE A 64 -3.09 -6.69 13.72
CA PHE A 64 -4.32 -6.04 13.27
C PHE A 64 -4.21 -4.51 13.29
N ALA A 65 -3.54 -3.94 14.30
CA ALA A 65 -3.30 -2.50 14.36
C ALA A 65 -2.42 -2.02 13.19
N GLU A 66 -1.38 -2.78 12.86
CA GLU A 66 -0.51 -2.52 11.72
C GLU A 66 -1.27 -2.61 10.39
N PHE A 67 -2.08 -3.67 10.21
CA PHE A 67 -2.89 -3.87 9.00
C PHE A 67 -3.90 -2.74 8.77
N ILE A 68 -4.59 -2.29 9.81
CA ILE A 68 -5.57 -1.19 9.70
C ILE A 68 -4.92 0.20 9.84
N ASN A 69 -3.59 0.26 9.88
CA ASN A 69 -2.77 1.46 10.01
C ASN A 69 -3.16 2.35 11.20
N CYS A 70 -3.13 1.78 12.41
CA CYS A 70 -3.32 2.52 13.66
C CYS A 70 -2.40 2.00 14.76
N SER A 71 -2.39 2.67 15.91
CA SER A 71 -1.57 2.25 17.05
C SER A 71 -2.17 1.04 17.78
N LYS A 72 -1.34 0.10 18.24
CA LYS A 72 -1.78 -1.03 19.08
C LYS A 72 -2.69 -0.61 20.25
N PRO A 73 -2.39 0.47 21.02
CA PRO A 73 -3.28 0.92 22.09
C PRO A 73 -4.68 1.32 21.61
N THR A 74 -4.83 1.77 20.37
CA THR A 74 -6.13 2.09 19.78
C THR A 74 -6.99 0.85 19.63
N VAL A 75 -6.43 -0.24 19.11
CA VAL A 75 -7.12 -1.54 19.02
C VAL A 75 -7.45 -2.08 20.40
N GLU A 76 -6.49 -2.04 21.34
CA GLU A 76 -6.73 -2.50 22.72
C GLU A 76 -7.83 -1.68 23.43
N ARG A 77 -7.90 -0.37 23.18
CA ARG A 77 -8.97 0.49 23.69
C ARG A 77 -10.31 0.11 23.08
N TRP A 78 -10.37 -0.05 21.76
CA TRP A 78 -11.61 -0.44 21.07
C TRP A 78 -12.14 -1.80 21.56
N GLU A 79 -11.28 -2.81 21.75
CA GLU A 79 -11.71 -4.13 22.20
C GLU A 79 -12.14 -4.20 23.68
N ARG A 80 -11.83 -3.17 24.47
CA ARG A 80 -12.27 -3.02 25.87
C ARG A 80 -13.41 -2.02 26.06
N SER A 81 -13.75 -1.28 25.00
CA SER A 81 -14.76 -0.22 25.05
C SER A 81 -16.16 -0.80 25.27
N GLU A 82 -16.92 -0.16 26.16
CA GLU A 82 -18.37 -0.38 26.30
C GLU A 82 -19.16 0.52 25.33
N ASP A 83 -18.57 1.65 24.91
CA ASP A 83 -19.12 2.56 23.92
C ASP A 83 -18.99 2.04 22.48
N VAL A 84 -19.84 2.58 21.60
CA VAL A 84 -19.78 2.34 20.16
C VAL A 84 -18.57 3.01 19.51
N ILE A 85 -17.95 2.34 18.54
CA ILE A 85 -16.81 2.85 17.79
C ILE A 85 -17.30 3.41 16.46
N ARG A 86 -16.88 4.64 16.12
CA ARG A 86 -17.27 5.35 14.88
C ARG A 86 -16.04 5.71 14.05
N GLY A 87 -16.27 6.16 12.83
CA GLY A 87 -15.24 6.67 11.93
C GLY A 87 -14.90 5.73 10.77
N PRO A 88 -13.78 5.97 10.06
CA PRO A 88 -13.41 5.23 8.85
C PRO A 88 -13.23 3.72 9.05
N ILE A 89 -13.00 3.28 10.29
CA ILE A 89 -12.91 1.85 10.62
C ILE A 89 -14.22 1.11 10.30
N VAL A 90 -15.37 1.75 10.44
CA VAL A 90 -16.68 1.09 10.25
C VAL A 90 -16.86 0.57 8.82
N PRO A 91 -16.74 1.38 7.75
CA PRO A 91 -16.78 0.85 6.39
C PRO A 91 -15.63 -0.12 6.10
N PHE A 92 -14.43 0.12 6.66
CA PHE A 92 -13.29 -0.77 6.43
C PHE A 92 -13.53 -2.19 6.96
N LEU A 93 -14.09 -2.34 8.17
CA LEU A 93 -14.49 -3.65 8.70
C LEU A 93 -15.54 -4.35 7.82
N LYS A 94 -16.44 -3.59 7.17
CA LYS A 94 -17.40 -4.17 6.21
C LYS A 94 -16.73 -4.63 4.93
N MET A 95 -15.68 -3.93 4.47
CA MET A 95 -14.87 -4.41 3.36
C MET A 95 -14.13 -5.69 3.73
N LEU A 96 -13.51 -5.78 4.92
CA LEU A 96 -12.84 -7.01 5.37
C LEU A 96 -13.79 -8.20 5.54
N GLN A 97 -15.02 -7.97 5.99
CA GLN A 97 -16.05 -9.02 6.03
C GLN A 97 -16.43 -9.53 4.64
N LYS A 98 -16.34 -8.67 3.60
CA LYS A 98 -16.68 -9.01 2.23
C LYS A 98 -15.51 -9.63 1.46
N TYR A 99 -14.29 -9.20 1.77
CA TYR A 99 -13.04 -9.58 1.11
C TYR A 99 -11.98 -9.96 2.18
N PRO A 100 -12.19 -11.06 2.94
CA PRO A 100 -11.27 -11.47 4.00
C PRO A 100 -9.84 -11.79 3.49
N GLU A 101 -9.71 -12.18 2.23
CA GLU A 101 -8.44 -12.48 1.55
C GLU A 101 -7.51 -11.27 1.39
N TYR A 102 -8.06 -10.05 1.48
CA TYR A 102 -7.29 -8.82 1.28
C TYR A 102 -6.09 -8.68 2.23
N GLU A 103 -6.19 -9.21 3.46
CA GLU A 103 -5.04 -9.24 4.38
C GLU A 103 -3.85 -10.00 3.79
N GLN A 104 -4.09 -11.14 3.15
CA GLN A 104 -3.04 -11.95 2.54
C GLN A 104 -2.45 -11.28 1.29
N GLU A 105 -3.28 -10.56 0.53
CA GLU A 105 -2.85 -9.80 -0.65
C GLU A 105 -1.80 -8.75 -0.27
N VAL A 106 -2.09 -7.93 0.74
CA VAL A 106 -1.17 -6.86 1.17
C VAL A 106 -0.04 -7.33 2.08
N LYS A 107 -0.10 -8.57 2.58
CA LYS A 107 0.91 -9.12 3.49
C LYS A 107 2.29 -9.17 2.84
N VAL A 108 3.30 -8.74 3.57
CA VAL A 108 4.71 -8.93 3.20
C VAL A 108 5.11 -10.38 3.55
N PRO A 109 5.57 -11.19 2.58
CA PRO A 109 6.01 -12.56 2.87
C PRO A 109 7.27 -12.55 3.74
N GLU A 110 7.48 -13.60 4.53
CA GLU A 110 8.70 -13.75 5.32
C GLU A 110 9.95 -13.74 4.42
N LYS A 111 11.01 -13.07 4.87
CA LYS A 111 12.28 -13.00 4.15
C LYS A 111 13.06 -14.30 4.35
N VAL A 112 12.94 -15.21 3.39
CA VAL A 112 13.65 -16.51 3.40
C VAL A 112 15.05 -16.39 2.79
N TRP A 113 15.22 -15.52 1.79
CA TRP A 113 16.47 -15.35 1.03
C TRP A 113 17.22 -14.09 1.44
N PRO A 114 18.56 -14.07 1.30
CA PRO A 114 19.39 -13.02 1.87
C PRO A 114 19.13 -11.65 1.23
N LEU A 115 18.83 -11.60 -0.06
CA LEU A 115 18.61 -10.35 -0.78
C LEU A 115 17.12 -10.15 -1.00
N ARG A 116 16.59 -9.03 -0.51
CA ARG A 116 15.22 -8.57 -0.75
C ARG A 116 15.26 -7.18 -1.38
N ILE A 117 14.55 -7.02 -2.48
CA ILE A 117 14.51 -5.80 -3.28
C ILE A 117 13.07 -5.35 -3.38
N TRP A 118 12.85 -4.08 -3.06
CA TRP A 118 11.56 -3.42 -3.18
C TRP A 118 11.59 -2.51 -4.39
N TYR A 119 10.82 -2.84 -5.43
CA TYR A 119 10.60 -1.96 -6.57
C TYR A 119 9.39 -1.07 -6.27
N MET A 120 9.63 0.24 -6.27
CA MET A 120 8.72 1.25 -5.75
C MET A 120 8.33 2.22 -6.85
N TYR A 121 7.10 2.72 -6.80
CA TYR A 121 6.64 3.89 -7.56
C TYR A 121 6.09 4.89 -6.56
N ASP A 122 6.67 6.09 -6.50
CA ASP A 122 6.42 7.05 -5.42
C ASP A 122 6.59 6.41 -4.02
N GLN A 123 5.48 6.19 -3.32
CA GLN A 123 5.43 5.57 -1.98
C GLN A 123 4.88 4.15 -2.01
N ASP A 124 4.39 3.69 -3.15
CA ASP A 124 3.72 2.40 -3.30
C ASP A 124 4.72 1.32 -3.71
N VAL A 125 4.61 0.16 -3.06
CA VAL A 125 5.35 -1.04 -3.46
C VAL A 125 4.70 -1.59 -4.72
N CYS A 126 5.48 -1.75 -5.78
CA CYS A 126 5.01 -2.38 -7.02
C CYS A 126 5.32 -3.87 -7.05
N THR A 127 6.59 -4.23 -6.84
CA THR A 127 7.05 -5.62 -6.84
C THR A 127 8.07 -5.82 -5.73
N LEU A 128 7.86 -6.84 -4.90
CA LEU A 128 8.86 -7.36 -3.98
C LEU A 128 9.60 -8.51 -4.66
N ILE A 129 10.93 -8.49 -4.62
CA ILE A 129 11.79 -9.45 -5.28
C ILE A 129 12.73 -10.04 -4.24
N ASP A 130 12.61 -11.33 -3.97
CA ASP A 130 13.54 -12.08 -3.15
C ASP A 130 14.51 -12.83 -4.07
N VAL A 131 15.81 -12.78 -3.75
CA VAL A 131 16.86 -13.37 -4.58
C VAL A 131 17.83 -14.20 -3.74
N ASN A 132 18.11 -15.41 -4.22
CA ASN A 132 19.24 -16.22 -3.77
C ASN A 132 20.29 -16.25 -4.88
N GLU A 133 21.31 -15.42 -4.74
CA GLU A 133 22.38 -15.26 -5.74
C GLU A 133 23.20 -16.54 -5.94
N ARG A 134 23.42 -17.32 -4.87
CA ARG A 134 24.21 -18.56 -4.93
C ARG A 134 23.51 -19.64 -5.74
N GLU A 135 22.21 -19.80 -5.52
CA GLU A 135 21.39 -20.78 -6.24
C GLU A 135 20.79 -20.25 -7.54
N ARG A 136 20.99 -18.95 -7.84
CA ARG A 136 20.39 -18.23 -8.97
C ARG A 136 18.87 -18.42 -9.01
N LYS A 137 18.21 -18.21 -7.87
CA LYS A 137 16.74 -18.28 -7.76
C LYS A 137 16.16 -16.92 -7.45
N VAL A 138 15.01 -16.65 -8.05
CA VAL A 138 14.25 -15.41 -7.91
C VAL A 138 12.79 -15.76 -7.60
N LYS A 139 12.19 -15.00 -6.69
CA LYS A 139 10.78 -15.10 -6.32
C LYS A 139 10.24 -13.69 -6.21
N ILE A 140 9.05 -13.48 -6.72
CA ILE A 140 8.42 -12.16 -6.66
C ILE A 140 7.05 -12.22 -6.03
N LYS A 141 6.62 -11.06 -5.52
CA LYS A 141 5.23 -10.78 -5.22
C LYS A 141 4.89 -9.39 -5.75
N ASN A 142 3.89 -9.32 -6.63
CA ASN A 142 3.38 -8.05 -7.16
C ASN A 142 2.29 -7.50 -6.24
N TYR A 143 2.32 -6.20 -5.99
CA TYR A 143 1.36 -5.46 -5.13
C TYR A 143 0.53 -4.44 -5.92
N THR A 144 0.66 -4.45 -7.26
CA THR A 144 -0.09 -3.57 -8.17
C THR A 144 -0.73 -4.37 -9.30
N ASP A 145 -1.94 -3.99 -9.68
CA ASP A 145 -2.64 -4.54 -10.84
C ASP A 145 -2.19 -3.91 -12.16
N LYS A 146 -1.48 -2.78 -12.10
CA LYS A 146 -0.95 -2.10 -13.28
C LYS A 146 0.28 -2.85 -13.80
N ILE A 147 0.11 -3.60 -14.88
CA ILE A 147 1.19 -4.39 -15.51
C ILE A 147 2.44 -3.55 -15.78
N MET A 148 2.26 -2.30 -16.26
CA MET A 148 3.38 -1.39 -16.59
C MET A 148 4.22 -0.99 -15.38
N PHE A 149 3.71 -1.16 -14.16
CA PHE A 149 4.41 -0.78 -12.93
C PHE A 149 5.10 -1.98 -12.29
N ARG A 150 4.86 -3.20 -12.76
CA ARG A 150 5.50 -4.42 -12.25
C ARG A 150 6.91 -4.53 -12.82
N ALA A 151 7.85 -4.97 -12.00
CA ALA A 151 9.26 -5.14 -12.42
C ALA A 151 9.42 -6.05 -13.66
N PHE A 152 8.58 -7.09 -13.76
CA PHE A 152 8.63 -8.09 -14.83
C PHE A 152 7.37 -8.11 -15.71
N GLY A 153 6.58 -7.03 -15.69
CA GLY A 153 5.34 -6.93 -16.47
C GLY A 153 4.35 -8.05 -16.14
N VAL A 154 4.05 -8.89 -17.14
CA VAL A 154 3.12 -10.02 -17.02
C VAL A 154 3.76 -11.28 -16.42
N MET A 155 5.09 -11.34 -16.29
CA MET A 155 5.78 -12.54 -15.81
C MET A 155 5.69 -12.64 -14.28
N GLU A 156 5.21 -13.78 -13.80
CA GLU A 156 5.01 -14.04 -12.36
C GLU A 156 6.14 -14.87 -11.74
N GLU A 157 6.88 -15.64 -12.55
CA GLU A 157 7.99 -16.48 -12.11
C GLU A 157 9.25 -16.16 -12.94
N PRO A 158 9.91 -15.01 -12.70
CA PRO A 158 11.09 -14.65 -13.46
C PRO A 158 12.26 -15.56 -13.12
N ASP A 159 13.09 -15.86 -14.12
CA ASP A 159 14.37 -16.53 -13.91
C ASP A 159 15.46 -15.54 -13.47
N TYR A 160 16.65 -16.07 -13.18
CA TYR A 160 17.77 -15.24 -12.74
C TYR A 160 18.29 -14.29 -13.82
N ASN A 161 18.21 -14.65 -15.11
CA ASN A 161 18.69 -13.79 -16.19
C ASN A 161 17.76 -12.60 -16.35
N GLN A 162 16.45 -12.82 -16.31
CA GLN A 162 15.44 -11.76 -16.35
C GLN A 162 15.58 -10.80 -15.18
N TYR A 163 15.94 -11.31 -14.00
CA TYR A 163 16.29 -10.47 -12.86
C TYR A 163 17.50 -9.57 -13.13
N ILE A 164 18.58 -10.11 -13.73
CA ILE A 164 19.75 -9.30 -14.10
C ILE A 164 19.37 -8.24 -15.14
N GLU A 165 18.62 -8.62 -16.19
CA GLU A 165 18.11 -7.69 -17.20
C GLU A 165 17.27 -6.57 -16.57
N PHE A 166 16.43 -6.89 -15.58
CA PHE A 166 15.67 -5.89 -14.83
C PHE A 166 16.58 -4.90 -14.08
N LEU A 167 17.60 -5.38 -13.37
CA LEU A 167 18.54 -4.47 -12.67
C LEU A 167 19.30 -3.59 -13.64
N GLU A 168 19.77 -4.15 -14.76
CA GLU A 168 20.45 -3.42 -15.82
C GLU A 168 19.55 -2.35 -16.43
N SER A 169 18.26 -2.64 -16.62
CA SER A 169 17.27 -1.67 -17.11
C SER A 169 17.10 -0.46 -16.21
N ARG A 170 17.45 -0.58 -14.91
CA ARG A 170 17.43 0.50 -13.92
C ARG A 170 18.78 1.20 -13.74
N CYS A 171 19.74 0.88 -14.59
CA CYS A 171 21.07 1.50 -14.63
C CYS A 171 21.27 2.27 -15.95
N PHE A 172 22.31 3.10 -16.00
CA PHE A 172 22.73 3.68 -17.29
C PHE A 172 23.33 2.57 -18.18
N PRO A 173 23.15 2.59 -19.51
CA PRO A 173 23.62 1.50 -20.36
C PRO A 173 25.15 1.38 -20.34
N GLU A 174 25.67 0.14 -20.38
CA GLU A 174 27.12 -0.13 -20.38
C GLU A 174 27.83 0.48 -21.61
N SER A 175 27.11 0.61 -22.73
CA SER A 175 27.59 1.25 -23.96
C SER A 175 27.64 2.78 -23.91
N ARG A 176 27.26 3.41 -22.78
CA ARG A 176 27.27 4.88 -22.62
C ARG A 176 28.68 5.43 -22.77
N ASP A 177 28.84 6.47 -23.60
CA ASP A 177 30.10 7.21 -23.69
C ASP A 177 30.50 7.74 -22.29
N LYS A 178 31.81 7.72 -22.01
CA LYS A 178 32.38 8.13 -20.71
C LYS A 178 31.90 7.33 -19.48
N MET A 179 31.45 6.08 -19.66
CA MET A 179 31.10 5.18 -18.54
C MET A 179 32.13 5.19 -17.38
N LYS A 180 33.44 5.15 -17.69
CA LYS A 180 34.50 5.15 -16.67
C LYS A 180 34.48 6.39 -15.77
N LEU A 181 34.06 7.55 -16.29
CA LEU A 181 33.91 8.77 -15.49
C LEU A 181 32.70 8.66 -14.56
N ILE A 182 31.58 8.17 -15.06
CA ILE A 182 30.36 7.94 -14.26
C ILE A 182 30.65 6.97 -13.11
N LEU A 183 31.29 5.84 -13.39
CA LEU A 183 31.68 4.87 -12.36
C LEU A 183 32.62 5.49 -11.33
N LYS A 184 33.58 6.31 -11.76
CA LYS A 184 34.47 7.04 -10.85
C LYS A 184 33.72 8.02 -9.96
N ASP A 185 32.74 8.75 -10.49
CA ASP A 185 31.91 9.70 -9.73
C ASP A 185 31.02 8.98 -8.71
N LEU A 186 30.54 7.77 -9.04
CA LEU A 186 29.81 6.89 -8.12
C LEU A 186 30.74 6.17 -7.11
N GLY A 187 32.05 6.25 -7.29
CA GLY A 187 33.05 5.54 -6.48
C GLY A 187 33.06 4.03 -6.70
N LEU A 188 32.72 3.57 -7.91
CA LEU A 188 32.62 2.16 -8.27
C LEU A 188 33.82 1.72 -9.13
N PRO A 189 34.39 0.53 -8.86
CA PRO A 189 35.57 0.03 -9.58
C PRO A 189 35.25 -0.56 -10.96
N PHE A 190 34.03 -1.07 -11.15
CA PHE A 190 33.54 -1.66 -12.39
C PHE A 190 32.02 -1.52 -12.47
N TYR A 191 31.46 -1.83 -13.63
CA TYR A 191 30.02 -1.80 -13.84
C TYR A 191 29.37 -3.01 -13.17
N ASP A 192 28.59 -2.76 -12.11
CA ASP A 192 27.80 -3.76 -11.40
C ASP A 192 26.42 -3.17 -11.10
N PRO A 193 25.32 -3.74 -11.65
CA PRO A 193 23.99 -3.18 -11.48
C PRO A 193 23.54 -3.04 -10.03
N ILE A 194 23.86 -4.01 -9.16
CA ILE A 194 23.51 -3.93 -7.73
C ILE A 194 24.24 -2.78 -7.07
N MET A 195 25.55 -2.65 -7.28
CA MET A 195 26.32 -1.55 -6.69
C MET A 195 25.89 -0.18 -7.22
N ILE A 196 25.53 -0.09 -8.50
CA ILE A 196 24.99 1.15 -9.09
C ILE A 196 23.65 1.50 -8.44
N ILE A 197 22.75 0.53 -8.26
CA ILE A 197 21.46 0.74 -7.61
C ILE A 197 21.65 1.13 -6.14
N GLU A 198 22.61 0.56 -5.42
CA GLU A 198 22.92 0.98 -4.04
C GLU A 198 23.36 2.44 -3.94
N LYS A 199 23.94 3.02 -5.00
CA LYS A 199 24.34 4.43 -5.05
C LYS A 199 23.25 5.36 -5.56
N THR A 200 22.37 4.87 -6.42
CA THR A 200 21.43 5.70 -7.20
C THR A 200 19.97 5.43 -6.87
N GLU A 201 19.68 4.41 -6.07
CA GLU A 201 18.36 3.84 -5.84
C GLU A 201 17.68 3.39 -7.16
N GLY A 202 18.44 3.17 -8.23
CA GLY A 202 17.89 2.84 -9.55
C GLY A 202 16.92 3.89 -10.09
N ARG A 203 17.09 5.16 -9.69
CA ARG A 203 16.26 6.28 -10.17
C ARG A 203 16.66 6.70 -11.58
N MET A 204 15.67 6.96 -12.41
CA MET A 204 15.87 7.50 -13.77
C MET A 204 15.25 8.89 -13.87
N ALA A 205 15.74 9.72 -14.78
CA ALA A 205 15.25 11.10 -14.91
C ALA A 205 13.82 11.21 -15.50
N GLU A 206 13.37 10.14 -16.16
CA GLU A 206 12.12 10.10 -16.92
C GLU A 206 10.96 9.43 -16.16
N ASP A 207 11.21 8.93 -14.94
CA ASP A 207 10.21 8.25 -14.12
C ASP A 207 10.39 8.43 -12.61
N ASP A 208 9.35 8.09 -11.86
CA ASP A 208 9.31 8.14 -10.39
C ASP A 208 9.59 6.77 -9.74
N PHE A 209 10.15 5.83 -10.50
CA PHE A 209 10.48 4.50 -10.00
C PHE A 209 11.82 4.51 -9.26
N TRP A 210 11.89 3.71 -8.21
CA TRP A 210 13.12 3.53 -7.44
C TRP A 210 13.15 2.16 -6.75
N ILE A 211 14.34 1.79 -6.30
CA ILE A 211 14.63 0.49 -5.70
C ILE A 211 15.19 0.70 -4.29
N ARG A 212 14.64 -0.04 -3.33
CA ARG A 212 15.20 -0.20 -1.99
C ARG A 212 15.73 -1.62 -1.82
N ILE A 213 17.00 -1.74 -1.43
CA ILE A 213 17.65 -3.02 -1.17
C ILE A 213 17.69 -3.29 0.35
N GLU A 214 17.34 -4.51 0.74
CA GLU A 214 17.35 -5.02 2.10
C GLU A 214 18.20 -6.30 2.14
N ARG A 215 19.39 -6.23 2.74
CA ARG A 215 20.31 -7.35 2.95
C ARG A 215 20.11 -7.98 4.32
#